data_AF-A0A830BYP9-F1
#
_entry.id   AF-A0A830BYP9-F1
#
_cell.length_a   1.000
_cell.length_b   1.000
_cell.length_c   1.000
_cell.angle_alpha   90.00
_cell.angle_beta   90.00
_cell.angle_gamma   90.00
#
_symmetry.space_group_name_H-M   'P 1'
#
loop_
_entity.id
_entity.type
_entity.pdbx_description
1 polymer ?
#
loop_
_entity_poly.entity_id
_entity_poly.type
_entity_poly.pdbx_seq_one_letter_code
_entity_poly.pdbx_strand_id
1 'polypeptide(L)'
;MGNFSRQMKISSALLKRLQSRQGTFAAVNVGGSRSFTTTEGHRPTIVHKRSLDILHDPWFNKGTAFSMTERDRLDLRGLLPPNVMTSEQQIERFMADLKRLQLSARDGPSDPYSLAKWRILNRLHDRNETMYYKVLIDNIEEYAPIVYTPTAGLVCQKYSGLFRRPRGNVF
;
A
#
# COMPACT_ATOMS: atom_id res chain seq x y z
N MET A 1 -68.81 -42.72 -35.93
CA MET A 1 -68.86 -43.34 -34.59
C MET A 1 -67.46 -43.35 -34.00
N GLY A 2 -67.27 -42.64 -32.87
CA GLY A 2 -66.14 -42.74 -31.92
C GLY A 2 -64.73 -42.42 -32.43
N ASN A 3 -63.84 -41.76 -31.70
CA ASN A 3 -63.86 -41.15 -30.39
C ASN A 3 -62.68 -40.18 -30.33
N PHE A 4 -62.85 -39.14 -29.52
CA PHE A 4 -61.83 -38.21 -29.09
C PHE A 4 -60.53 -38.91 -28.66
N SER A 5 -59.39 -38.44 -29.17
CA SER A 5 -58.17 -38.39 -28.36
C SER A 5 -57.37 -37.15 -28.73
N ARG A 6 -57.59 -36.09 -27.96
CA ARG A 6 -56.69 -34.94 -27.85
C ARG A 6 -55.35 -35.45 -27.34
N GLN A 7 -54.37 -35.65 -28.22
CA GLN A 7 -52.98 -35.64 -27.79
C GLN A 7 -52.47 -34.20 -27.87
N MET A 8 -52.38 -33.58 -26.68
CA MET A 8 -51.65 -32.34 -26.46
C MET A 8 -50.26 -32.46 -27.08
N LYS A 9 -49.95 -31.61 -28.05
CA LYS A 9 -48.56 -31.36 -28.44
C LYS A 9 -47.88 -30.66 -27.27
N ILE A 10 -47.22 -31.44 -26.41
CA ILE A 10 -46.31 -30.89 -25.41
C ILE A 10 -45.19 -30.23 -26.21
N SER A 11 -45.08 -28.91 -26.08
CA SER A 11 -44.06 -28.11 -26.75
C SER A 11 -42.67 -28.68 -26.42
N SER A 12 -41.81 -28.78 -27.43
CA SER A 12 -40.42 -29.27 -27.30
C SER A 12 -39.60 -28.54 -26.22
N ALA A 13 -40.05 -27.34 -25.83
CA ALA A 13 -39.51 -26.55 -24.73
C ALA A 13 -39.78 -27.14 -23.33
N LEU A 14 -40.86 -27.91 -23.14
CA LEU A 14 -41.23 -28.52 -21.86
C LEU A 14 -40.51 -29.87 -21.66
N LEU A 15 -40.33 -30.65 -22.73
CA LEU A 15 -39.51 -31.88 -22.75
C LEU A 15 -38.02 -31.58 -22.47
N LYS A 16 -37.48 -30.48 -23.01
CA LYS A 16 -36.10 -30.03 -22.68
C LYS A 16 -35.94 -29.55 -21.23
N ARG A 17 -37.01 -29.10 -20.57
CA ARG A 17 -36.98 -28.67 -19.16
C ARG A 17 -37.22 -29.79 -18.16
N LEU A 18 -37.82 -30.91 -18.57
CA LEU A 18 -38.05 -32.10 -17.75
C LEU A 18 -36.93 -33.13 -17.81
N GLN A 19 -36.09 -33.12 -18.85
CA GLN A 19 -34.90 -33.98 -18.93
C GLN A 19 -33.70 -33.49 -18.12
N SER A 20 -33.71 -32.24 -17.64
CA SER A 20 -32.56 -31.66 -16.93
C SER A 20 -32.70 -31.63 -15.40
N ARG A 21 -33.72 -32.29 -14.83
CA ARG A 21 -33.96 -32.26 -13.37
C ARG A 21 -34.41 -33.64 -12.86
N GLN A 22 -33.54 -34.23 -12.03
CA GLN A 22 -33.64 -35.50 -11.28
C GLN A 22 -33.17 -36.72 -12.09
N GLY A 23 -32.08 -37.44 -11.80
CA GLY A 23 -31.07 -37.52 -10.72
C GLY A 23 -30.03 -38.58 -11.20
N THR A 24 -28.84 -38.83 -10.66
CA THR A 24 -28.29 -38.69 -9.31
C THR A 24 -26.78 -39.02 -9.38
N PHE A 25 -25.98 -38.21 -8.68
CA PHE A 25 -24.68 -38.50 -8.04
C PHE A 25 -23.59 -39.29 -8.80
N ALA A 26 -22.65 -38.57 -9.41
CA ALA A 26 -21.21 -38.89 -9.33
C ALA A 26 -20.37 -37.69 -9.81
N ALA A 27 -19.43 -37.26 -8.95
CA ALA A 27 -18.23 -36.50 -9.26
C ALA A 27 -18.35 -35.17 -10.05
N VAL A 28 -18.70 -34.09 -9.34
CA VAL A 28 -18.17 -32.75 -9.66
C VAL A 28 -17.52 -32.21 -8.39
N ASN A 29 -16.30 -32.68 -8.14
CA ASN A 29 -15.34 -31.92 -7.34
C ASN A 29 -14.34 -31.29 -8.32
N VAL A 30 -14.87 -30.49 -9.25
CA VAL A 30 -14.06 -29.65 -10.12
C VAL A 30 -13.67 -28.44 -9.28
N GLY A 31 -12.50 -28.57 -8.65
CA GLY A 31 -11.37 -27.66 -8.91
C GLY A 31 -11.70 -26.18 -9.02
N GLY A 32 -12.61 -25.67 -8.20
CA GLY A 32 -12.74 -24.26 -7.91
C GLY A 32 -11.99 -23.99 -6.62
N SER A 33 -10.68 -24.29 -6.58
CA SER A 33 -9.83 -23.63 -5.60
C SER A 33 -9.98 -22.15 -5.92
N ARG A 34 -10.85 -21.46 -5.18
CA ARG A 34 -10.62 -20.05 -4.94
C ARG A 34 -9.22 -20.08 -4.36
N SER A 35 -8.24 -19.69 -5.15
CA SER A 35 -6.93 -19.34 -4.66
C SER A 35 -7.12 -18.12 -3.77
N PHE A 36 -7.71 -18.34 -2.59
CA PHE A 36 -7.35 -17.60 -1.42
C PHE A 36 -5.88 -17.90 -1.28
N THR A 37 -5.06 -17.00 -1.82
CA THR A 37 -3.63 -16.98 -1.64
C THR A 37 -3.38 -16.91 -0.14
N THR A 38 -3.28 -18.07 0.50
CA THR A 38 -2.68 -18.28 1.81
C THR A 38 -1.17 -18.13 1.67
N THR A 39 -0.76 -16.94 1.21
CA THR A 39 0.46 -16.32 1.68
C THR A 39 -0.01 -15.38 2.77
N GLU A 40 0.42 -15.59 4.02
CA GLU A 40 0.02 -14.84 5.22
C GLU A 40 0.12 -13.29 5.08
N GLY A 41 0.69 -12.75 3.99
CA GLY A 41 0.95 -11.31 3.78
C GLY A 41 -0.07 -10.51 2.95
N HIS A 42 -1.18 -11.04 2.44
CA HIS A 42 -2.02 -10.32 1.46
C HIS A 42 -3.46 -9.99 1.89
N ARG A 43 -3.80 -10.07 3.18
CA ARG A 43 -5.11 -9.57 3.62
C ARG A 43 -5.07 -8.04 3.64
N PRO A 44 -5.94 -7.34 2.89
CA PRO A 44 -6.00 -5.89 2.97
C PRO A 44 -6.38 -5.48 4.40
N THR A 45 -5.56 -4.65 5.03
CA THR A 45 -5.85 -4.09 6.35
C THR A 45 -7.05 -3.16 6.25
N ILE A 46 -8.06 -3.40 7.08
CA ILE A 46 -9.25 -2.53 7.16
C ILE A 46 -8.84 -1.27 7.92
N VAL A 47 -8.86 -0.13 7.24
CA VAL A 47 -8.54 1.19 7.81
C VAL A 47 -9.83 1.98 8.01
N HIS A 48 -10.03 2.50 9.22
CA HIS A 48 -11.21 3.30 9.56
C HIS A 48 -11.02 4.81 9.32
N LYS A 49 -9.76 5.25 9.17
CA LYS A 49 -9.40 6.62 8.80
C LYS A 49 -9.77 6.88 7.33
N ARG A 50 -10.05 8.13 6.96
CA ARG A 50 -10.39 8.52 5.58
C ARG A 50 -9.80 9.90 5.26
N SER A 51 -9.74 10.22 3.97
CA SER A 51 -9.35 11.53 3.47
C SER A 51 -8.00 11.98 4.03
N LEU A 52 -7.91 13.22 4.52
CA LEU A 52 -6.69 13.82 5.03
C LEU A 52 -6.07 13.06 6.22
N ASP A 53 -6.88 12.38 7.04
CA ASP A 53 -6.39 11.64 8.21
C ASP A 53 -5.45 10.48 7.82
N ILE A 54 -5.73 9.85 6.67
CA ILE A 54 -4.83 8.81 6.12
C ILE A 54 -3.53 9.42 5.62
N LEU A 55 -3.58 10.59 4.99
CA LEU A 55 -2.39 11.25 4.46
C LEU A 55 -1.47 11.78 5.56
N HIS A 56 -2.01 12.08 6.74
CA HIS A 56 -1.22 12.49 7.91
C HIS A 56 -0.72 11.33 8.77
N ASP A 57 -1.23 10.11 8.55
CA ASP A 57 -0.77 8.91 9.21
C ASP A 57 0.37 8.25 8.41
N PRO A 58 1.63 8.31 8.89
CA PRO A 58 2.78 7.78 8.15
C PRO A 58 2.71 6.27 7.94
N TRP A 59 1.93 5.55 8.77
CA TRP A 59 1.79 4.10 8.68
C TRP A 59 0.95 3.70 7.46
N PHE A 60 -0.10 4.47 7.13
CA PHE A 60 -1.00 4.16 6.03
C PHE A 60 -0.72 4.98 4.76
N ASN A 61 -0.03 6.10 4.87
CA ASN A 61 0.19 7.00 3.77
C ASN A 61 1.12 6.40 2.69
N LYS A 62 0.58 6.17 1.50
CA LYS A 62 1.32 5.73 0.30
C LYS A 62 1.66 6.90 -0.64
N GLY A 63 1.24 8.12 -0.33
CA GLY A 63 1.38 9.28 -1.20
C GLY A 63 0.77 9.06 -2.58
N THR A 64 1.55 9.28 -3.65
CA THR A 64 1.07 9.07 -5.03
C THR A 64 0.88 7.61 -5.43
N ALA A 65 1.28 6.64 -4.59
CA ALA A 65 1.15 5.21 -4.86
C ALA A 65 -0.21 4.62 -4.47
N PHE A 66 -1.13 5.43 -3.95
CA PHE A 66 -2.53 5.01 -3.86
C PHE A 66 -3.10 4.77 -5.26
N SER A 67 -3.61 3.56 -5.47
CA SER A 67 -4.35 3.20 -6.69
C SER A 67 -5.64 4.01 -6.81
N MET A 68 -6.18 4.15 -8.02
CA MET A 68 -7.42 4.92 -8.22
C MET A 68 -8.59 4.35 -7.40
N THR A 69 -8.66 3.02 -7.25
CA THR A 69 -9.69 2.36 -6.45
C THR A 69 -9.53 2.63 -4.95
N GLU A 70 -8.31 2.68 -4.42
CA GLU A 70 -8.05 3.10 -3.04
C GLU A 70 -8.41 4.57 -2.85
N ARG A 71 -8.07 5.45 -3.81
CA ARG A 71 -8.40 6.87 -3.72
C ARG A 71 -9.90 7.12 -3.67
N ASP A 72 -10.69 6.33 -4.42
CA ASP A 72 -12.15 6.41 -4.41
C ASP A 72 -12.75 5.89 -3.10
N ARG A 73 -12.20 4.80 -2.55
CA ARG A 73 -12.70 4.20 -1.30
C ARG A 73 -12.31 4.97 -0.04
N LEU A 74 -11.19 5.70 -0.10
CA LEU A 74 -10.60 6.43 1.02
C LEU A 74 -10.85 7.95 0.94
N ASP A 75 -11.68 8.42 0.01
CA ASP A 75 -12.02 9.84 -0.19
C ASP A 75 -10.77 10.73 -0.41
N LEU A 76 -9.82 10.24 -1.22
CA LEU A 76 -8.55 10.93 -1.55
C LEU A 76 -8.59 11.67 -2.90
N ARG A 77 -9.72 11.61 -3.62
CA ARG A 77 -9.90 12.35 -4.89
C ARG A 77 -9.78 13.85 -4.63
N GLY A 78 -8.97 14.52 -5.45
CA GLY A 78 -8.69 15.96 -5.33
C GLY A 78 -7.58 16.31 -4.34
N LEU A 79 -7.21 15.43 -3.41
CA LEU A 79 -6.12 15.67 -2.45
C LEU A 79 -4.73 15.30 -2.98
N LEU A 80 -4.67 14.43 -3.99
CA LEU A 80 -3.44 13.95 -4.59
C LEU A 80 -3.42 14.27 -6.10
N PRO A 81 -2.24 14.51 -6.69
CA PRO A 81 -2.10 14.66 -8.14
C PRO A 81 -2.67 13.45 -8.90
N PRO A 82 -3.21 13.62 -10.12
CA PRO A 82 -3.90 12.55 -10.86
C PRO A 82 -2.99 11.37 -11.21
N ASN A 83 -1.68 11.59 -11.34
CA ASN A 83 -0.72 10.55 -11.67
C ASN A 83 -0.55 9.56 -10.50
N VAL A 84 -0.70 8.26 -10.80
CA VAL A 84 -0.42 7.17 -9.88
C VAL A 84 1.00 6.67 -10.16
N MET A 85 1.84 6.61 -9.13
CA MET A 85 3.22 6.12 -9.24
C MET A 85 3.35 4.77 -8.55
N THR A 86 4.25 3.91 -9.02
CA THR A 86 4.59 2.70 -8.27
C THR A 86 5.48 3.04 -7.06
N SER A 87 5.54 2.16 -6.08
CA SER A 87 6.43 2.32 -4.91
C SER A 87 7.90 2.45 -5.34
N GLU A 88 8.32 1.68 -6.31
CA GLU A 88 9.68 1.72 -6.89
C GLU A 88 9.98 3.08 -7.54
N GLN A 89 9.06 3.61 -8.34
CA GLN A 89 9.21 4.93 -8.95
C GLN A 89 9.30 6.05 -7.90
N GLN A 90 8.53 5.94 -6.82
CA GLN A 90 8.63 6.89 -5.71
C GLN A 90 10.01 6.82 -5.05
N ILE A 91 10.54 5.61 -4.84
CA ILE A 91 11.85 5.39 -4.23
C ILE A 91 12.96 5.93 -5.13
N GLU A 92 12.93 5.64 -6.42
CA GLU A 92 13.90 6.16 -7.38
C GLU A 92 13.91 7.69 -7.39
N ARG A 93 12.74 8.31 -7.45
CA ARG A 93 12.60 9.76 -7.37
C ARG A 93 13.15 10.31 -6.05
N PHE A 94 12.81 9.68 -4.93
CA PHE A 94 13.31 10.09 -3.63
C PHE A 94 14.83 9.97 -3.52
N MET A 95 15.42 8.90 -4.05
CA MET A 95 16.88 8.70 -4.05
C MET A 95 17.58 9.73 -4.94
N ALA A 96 17.01 10.09 -6.09
CA ALA A 96 17.51 11.17 -6.93
C ALA A 96 17.44 12.53 -6.23
N ASP A 97 16.31 12.85 -5.60
CA ASP A 97 16.12 14.06 -4.81
C ASP A 97 17.08 14.10 -3.61
N LEU A 98 17.29 12.98 -2.94
CA LEU A 98 18.22 12.85 -1.82
C LEU A 98 19.67 13.09 -2.26
N LYS A 99 20.11 12.53 -3.39
CA LYS A 99 21.44 12.81 -3.97
C LYS A 99 21.61 14.28 -4.34
N ARG A 100 20.59 14.91 -4.92
CA ARG A 100 20.61 16.34 -5.23
C ARG A 100 20.71 17.18 -3.96
N LEU A 101 19.89 16.86 -2.96
CA LEU A 101 19.87 17.56 -1.68
C LEU A 101 21.17 17.37 -0.90
N GLN A 102 21.82 16.22 -0.99
CA GLN A 102 23.14 15.98 -0.42
C GLN A 102 24.20 16.95 -0.95
N LEU A 103 24.13 17.33 -2.23
CA LEU A 103 25.04 18.31 -2.81
C LEU A 103 24.76 19.74 -2.31
N SER A 104 23.47 20.08 -2.13
CA SER A 104 23.07 21.43 -1.72
C SER A 104 23.02 21.65 -0.21
N ALA A 105 22.85 20.60 0.60
CA ALA A 105 22.63 20.68 2.05
C ALA A 105 23.91 20.84 2.87
N ARG A 106 24.99 21.34 2.25
CA ARG A 106 26.13 21.89 3.00
C ARG A 106 25.70 23.23 3.59
N ASP A 107 24.93 23.17 4.67
CA ASP A 107 24.53 24.34 5.47
C ASP A 107 25.76 24.85 6.27
N GLY A 108 26.73 25.41 5.55
CA GLY A 108 27.96 26.00 6.10
C GLY A 108 29.07 25.01 6.48
N PRO A 109 30.21 25.51 7.01
CA PRO A 109 31.38 24.70 7.37
C PRO A 109 31.16 23.75 8.57
N SER A 110 30.04 23.94 9.30
CA SER A 110 29.84 23.41 10.65
C SER A 110 28.79 22.30 10.73
N ASP A 111 27.86 22.18 9.77
CA ASP A 111 26.84 21.13 9.83
C ASP A 111 27.36 19.84 9.19
N PRO A 112 27.51 18.74 9.96
CA PRO A 112 27.98 17.47 9.42
C PRO A 112 27.02 16.95 8.36
N TYR A 113 27.57 16.51 7.23
CA TYR A 113 26.83 15.88 6.13
C TYR A 113 25.84 14.78 6.59
N SER A 114 26.18 14.08 7.68
CA SER A 114 25.32 13.08 8.31
C SER A 114 24.02 13.64 8.91
N LEU A 115 24.03 14.84 9.50
CA LEU A 115 22.83 15.49 10.04
C LEU A 115 21.85 15.90 8.94
N ALA A 116 22.37 16.40 7.82
CA ALA A 116 21.55 16.74 6.67
C ALA A 116 20.86 15.49 6.09
N LYS A 117 21.60 14.38 5.93
CA LYS A 117 20.99 13.09 5.51
C LYS A 117 19.94 12.63 6.50
N TRP A 118 20.25 12.64 7.81
CA TRP A 118 19.30 12.26 8.85
C TRP A 118 18.02 13.10 8.79
N ARG A 119 18.13 14.42 8.59
CA ARG A 119 16.98 15.33 8.48
C ARG A 119 16.07 14.97 7.31
N ILE A 120 16.63 14.61 6.15
CA ILE A 120 15.87 14.20 4.96
C ILE A 120 15.20 12.84 5.19
N LEU A 121 15.93 11.87 5.74
CA LEU A 121 15.40 10.55 6.08
C LEU A 121 14.28 10.63 7.12
N ASN A 122 14.45 11.45 8.16
CA ASN A 122 13.43 11.66 9.18
C ASN A 122 12.16 12.32 8.61
N ARG A 123 12.30 13.24 7.64
CA ARG A 123 11.14 13.79 6.89
C ARG A 123 10.41 12.72 6.08
N LEU A 124 11.12 11.74 5.53
CA LEU A 124 10.49 10.62 4.85
C LEU A 124 9.75 9.74 5.86
N HIS A 125 10.40 9.42 6.98
CA HIS A 125 9.82 8.63 8.07
C HIS A 125 8.52 9.26 8.62
N ASP A 126 8.46 10.58 8.75
CA ASP A 126 7.26 11.33 9.17
C ASP A 126 6.14 11.42 8.14
N ARG A 127 6.40 11.03 6.88
CA ARG A 127 5.42 11.08 5.79
C ARG A 127 4.94 9.70 5.37
N ASN A 128 5.85 8.74 5.22
CA ASN A 128 5.58 7.39 4.73
C ASN A 128 6.59 6.42 5.35
N GLU A 129 6.15 5.67 6.35
CA GLU A 129 6.99 4.70 7.05
C GLU A 129 7.35 3.50 6.19
N THR A 130 6.40 2.99 5.38
CA THR A 130 6.64 1.83 4.51
C THR A 130 7.78 2.11 3.53
N MET A 131 7.76 3.29 2.91
CA MET A 131 8.81 3.72 1.99
C MET A 131 10.14 3.96 2.70
N TYR A 132 10.10 4.55 3.90
CA TYR A 132 11.29 4.75 4.73
C TYR A 132 12.02 3.43 5.02
N TYR A 133 11.31 2.43 5.54
CA TYR A 133 11.91 1.14 5.85
C TYR A 133 12.37 0.41 4.60
N LYS A 134 11.64 0.52 3.48
CA LYS A 134 12.09 -0.07 2.21
C LYS A 134 13.42 0.52 1.73
N VAL A 135 13.57 1.85 1.77
CA VAL A 135 14.85 2.51 1.43
C VAL A 135 15.99 2.06 2.33
N LEU A 136 15.74 1.92 3.63
CA LEU A 136 16.74 1.46 4.59
C LEU A 136 17.16 0.01 4.36
N ILE A 137 16.21 -0.89 4.13
CA ILE A 137 16.50 -2.31 3.88
C ILE A 137 17.29 -2.47 2.59
N ASP A 138 16.90 -1.76 1.53
CA ASP A 138 17.55 -1.85 0.21
C ASP A 138 18.98 -1.26 0.24
N ASN A 139 19.32 -0.38 1.20
CA ASN A 139 20.61 0.33 1.27
C ASN A 139 21.16 0.42 2.70
N ILE A 140 21.10 -0.69 3.45
CA ILE A 140 21.36 -0.67 4.90
C ILE A 140 22.80 -0.27 5.25
N GLU A 141 23.79 -0.69 4.44
CA GLU A 141 25.20 -0.39 4.68
C GLU A 141 25.50 1.12 4.68
N GLU A 142 24.85 1.89 3.79
CA GLU A 142 25.05 3.34 3.72
C GLU A 142 24.27 4.08 4.81
N TYR A 143 23.03 3.65 5.10
CA TYR A 143 22.12 4.42 5.96
C TYR A 143 22.10 3.99 7.42
N ALA A 144 22.54 2.79 7.77
CA ALA A 144 22.68 2.35 9.16
C ALA A 144 23.45 3.36 10.04
N PRO A 145 24.64 3.87 9.63
CA PRO A 145 25.38 4.82 10.47
C PRO A 145 24.74 6.22 10.57
N ILE A 146 23.77 6.52 9.71
CA ILE A 146 23.01 7.77 9.72
C ILE A 146 21.83 7.68 10.70
N VAL A 147 21.13 6.54 10.74
CA VAL A 147 19.95 6.35 11.59
C VAL A 147 20.31 5.98 13.03
N TYR A 148 21.44 5.30 13.22
CA TYR A 148 21.93 4.88 14.54
C TYR A 148 23.32 5.47 14.83
N THR A 149 24.31 4.66 15.19
CA THR A 149 25.65 5.12 15.57
C THR A 149 26.53 5.43 14.35
N PRO A 150 27.27 6.56 14.31
CA PRO A 150 27.47 7.57 15.35
C PRO A 150 26.52 8.79 15.26
N THR A 151 25.74 8.92 14.19
CA THR A 151 24.97 10.15 13.89
C THR A 151 23.86 10.42 14.92
N ALA A 152 23.24 9.38 15.47
CA ALA A 152 22.20 9.49 16.49
C ALA A 152 22.68 10.28 17.72
N GLY A 153 23.95 10.16 18.12
CA GLY A 153 24.51 10.94 19.22
C GLY A 153 24.52 12.44 18.93
N LEU A 154 24.92 12.82 17.70
CA LEU A 154 24.89 14.22 17.25
C LEU A 154 23.46 14.75 17.15
N VAL A 155 22.53 13.91 16.70
CA VAL A 155 21.10 14.24 16.65
C VAL A 155 20.57 14.49 18.05
N CYS A 156 20.89 13.65 19.04
CA CYS A 156 20.49 13.84 20.43
C CYS A 156 21.00 15.17 21.00
N GLN A 157 22.25 15.55 20.73
CA GLN A 157 22.82 16.82 21.17
C GLN A 157 22.09 18.04 20.58
N LYS A 158 21.64 17.94 19.32
CA LYS A 158 20.94 19.02 18.60
C LYS A 158 19.43 18.81 18.51
N TYR A 159 18.85 17.90 19.31
CA TYR A 159 17.48 17.42 19.09
C TYR A 159 16.43 18.52 19.22
N SER A 160 16.64 19.49 20.11
CA SER A 160 15.73 20.62 20.31
C SER A 160 15.46 21.42 19.03
N GLY A 161 16.50 21.67 18.22
CA GLY A 161 16.36 22.37 16.93
C GLY A 161 15.93 21.47 15.77
N LEU A 162 16.02 20.14 15.94
CA LEU A 162 15.66 19.15 14.93
C LEU A 162 14.23 18.59 15.11
N PHE A 163 13.60 18.86 16.25
CA PHE A 163 12.27 18.37 16.60
C PHE A 163 11.22 18.77 15.56
N ARG A 164 10.36 17.80 15.17
CA ARG A 164 9.29 18.01 14.19
C ARG A 164 7.98 17.35 14.59
N ARG A 165 8.00 16.03 14.72
CA ARG A 165 6.86 15.21 15.12
C ARG A 165 7.24 14.44 16.37
N PRO A 166 6.40 14.42 17.42
CA PRO A 166 6.67 13.59 18.58
C PRO A 166 6.66 12.11 18.16
N ARG A 167 7.67 11.37 18.60
CA ARG A 167 7.84 9.94 18.37
C ARG A 167 8.15 9.28 19.71
N GLY A 168 7.49 8.14 19.95
CA GLY A 168 7.53 7.49 21.26
C GLY A 168 6.71 8.25 22.32
N ASN A 169 6.83 7.78 23.56
CA ASN A 169 6.19 8.39 24.72
C ASN A 169 7.27 9.00 25.60
N VAL A 170 7.01 10.18 26.14
CA VAL A 170 7.85 10.83 27.17
C VAL A 170 7.01 10.82 28.45
N PHE A 171 7.59 10.30 29.53
CA PHE A 171 6.97 10.20 30.85
C PHE A 171 7.77 11.01 31.87
#